data_AF-A0A931HTB0-F1
#
_entry.id   AF-A0A931HTB0-F1
#
_cell.length_a   1.000
_cell.length_b   1.000
_cell.length_c   1.000
_cell.angle_alpha   90.00
_cell.angle_beta   90.00
_cell.angle_gamma   90.00
#
_symmetry.space_group_name_H-M   'P 1'
#
loop_
_entity.id
_entity.type
_entity.pdbx_description
1 polymer ?
#
loop_
_entity_poly.entity_id
_entity_poly.type
_entity_poly.pdbx_seq_one_letter_code
_entity_poly.pdbx_strand_id
1 'polypeptide(L)'
;MDLLQFLVDEGFCGIMFNSGSKEKNIGLDELESNEQLFETMSIRPLAVQYFPYEKEPYMVCTSKETNRTIKLIKTRSHSSVIGR
;
A
#
# COMPACT_ATOMS: atom_id res chain seq x y z
N MET A 1 9.45 -7.01 -11.62
CA MET A 1 9.47 -7.07 -10.14
C MET A 1 8.04 -6.90 -9.71
N ASP A 2 7.48 -7.87 -9.00
CA ASP A 2 6.04 -7.96 -8.76
C ASP A 2 5.69 -7.22 -7.47
N LEU A 3 5.16 -6.00 -7.58
CA LEU A 3 4.97 -5.11 -6.43
C LEU A 3 3.85 -5.61 -5.52
N LEU A 4 2.74 -6.06 -6.10
CA LEU A 4 1.61 -6.64 -5.39
C LEU A 4 2.08 -7.83 -4.55
N GLN A 5 2.86 -8.73 -5.15
CA GLN A 5 3.42 -9.87 -4.43
C GLN A 5 4.36 -9.43 -3.30
N PHE A 6 5.27 -8.47 -3.56
CA PHE A 6 6.12 -7.89 -2.52
C PHE A 6 5.30 -7.33 -1.36
N LEU A 7 4.19 -6.64 -1.64
CA LEU A 7 3.36 -6.06 -0.60
C LEU A 7 2.67 -7.12 0.25
N VAL A 8 2.17 -8.18 -0.39
CA VAL A 8 1.54 -9.32 0.28
C VAL A 8 2.57 -10.07 1.13
N ASP A 9 3.77 -10.33 0.60
CA ASP A 9 4.88 -10.98 1.33
C ASP A 9 5.32 -10.18 2.56
N GLU A 10 5.35 -8.85 2.45
CA GLU A 10 5.63 -7.95 3.58
C GLU A 10 4.48 -7.86 4.59
N GLY A 11 3.33 -8.48 4.31
CA GLY A 11 2.15 -8.53 5.18
C GLY A 11 1.23 -7.32 5.07
N PHE A 12 1.33 -6.54 4.01
CA PHE A 12 0.36 -5.49 3.72
C PHE A 12 -0.96 -6.10 3.24
N CYS A 13 -2.07 -5.52 3.67
CA CYS A 13 -3.42 -5.96 3.29
C CYS A 13 -4.18 -4.91 2.49
N GLY A 14 -3.69 -3.67 2.45
CA GLY A 14 -4.40 -2.61 1.75
C GLY A 14 -3.55 -1.38 1.53
N ILE A 15 -4.08 -0.48 0.71
CA ILE A 15 -3.50 0.81 0.41
C ILE A 15 -4.53 1.90 0.65
N MET A 16 -4.07 3.01 1.21
CA MET A 16 -4.92 4.17 1.50
C MET A 16 -4.31 5.42 0.89
N PHE A 17 -5.09 6.06 0.02
CA PHE A 17 -4.64 7.24 -0.71
C PHE A 17 -5.75 8.24 -0.88
N ASN A 18 -5.36 9.51 -0.97
CA ASN A 18 -6.30 10.58 -1.22
C ASN A 18 -6.44 10.82 -2.73
N SER A 19 -7.64 10.57 -3.24
CA SER A 19 -7.99 10.79 -4.65
C SER A 19 -8.82 12.07 -4.77
N GLY A 20 -8.15 13.22 -4.67
CA GLY A 20 -8.79 14.54 -4.72
C GLY A 20 -9.35 14.94 -3.35
N SER A 21 -10.66 14.87 -3.18
CA SER A 21 -11.38 15.23 -1.94
C SER A 21 -11.90 14.03 -1.15
N LYS A 22 -11.62 12.81 -1.60
CA LYS A 22 -12.03 11.57 -0.94
C LYS A 22 -10.83 10.66 -0.70
N GLU A 23 -10.72 10.21 0.54
CA GLU A 23 -9.85 9.09 0.89
C GLU A 23 -10.43 7.81 0.29
N LYS A 24 -9.59 7.06 -0.40
CA LYS A 24 -9.89 5.73 -0.92
C LYS A 24 -9.02 4.72 -0.21
N ASN A 25 -9.63 3.60 0.17
CA ASN A 25 -8.97 2.42 0.70
C ASN A 25 -9.24 1.27 -0.27
N ILE A 26 -8.22 0.53 -0.64
CA ILE A 26 -8.32 -0.64 -1.52
C ILE A 26 -7.63 -1.81 -0.82
N GLY A 27 -8.31 -2.94 -0.72
CA GLY A 27 -7.72 -4.20 -0.28
C GLY A 27 -6.76 -4.73 -1.33
N LEU A 28 -5.57 -5.17 -0.92
CA LEU A 28 -4.64 -5.85 -1.83
C LEU A 28 -5.17 -7.21 -2.28
N ASP A 29 -6.09 -7.81 -1.52
CA ASP A 29 -6.79 -9.05 -1.91
C ASP A 29 -7.81 -8.85 -3.03
N GLU A 30 -8.29 -7.61 -3.23
CA GLU A 30 -9.22 -7.26 -4.30
C GLU A 30 -8.52 -7.08 -5.66
N LEU A 31 -7.19 -7.15 -5.69
CA LEU A 31 -6.36 -6.91 -6.85
C LEU A 31 -5.68 -8.22 -7.27
N GLU A 32 -5.86 -8.61 -8.54
CA GLU A 32 -5.29 -9.86 -9.07
C GLU A 32 -3.91 -9.64 -9.72
N SER A 33 -3.57 -8.39 -10.04
CA SER A 33 -2.32 -8.06 -10.74
C SER A 33 -1.80 -6.65 -10.43
N ASN A 34 -0.50 -6.43 -10.70
CA ASN A 34 0.12 -5.11 -10.64
C ASN A 34 -0.54 -4.11 -11.59
N GLU A 35 -0.99 -4.57 -12.75
CA GLU A 35 -1.63 -3.71 -13.75
C GLU A 35 -2.93 -3.13 -13.18
N GLN A 36 -3.76 -3.98 -12.58
CA GLN A 36 -5.00 -3.56 -11.91
C GLN A 36 -4.73 -2.61 -10.74
N LEU A 37 -3.68 -2.87 -9.96
CA LEU A 37 -3.21 -1.97 -8.91
C LEU A 37 -2.85 -0.57 -9.48
N PHE A 38 -2.10 -0.53 -10.59
CA PHE A 38 -1.69 0.73 -11.22
C PHE A 38 -2.84 1.48 -11.87
N GLU A 39 -3.77 0.76 -12.51
CA GLU A 39 -4.98 1.36 -13.07
C GLU A 39 -5.84 1.98 -11.98
N THR A 40 -6.05 1.25 -10.88
CA THR A 40 -6.92 1.70 -9.78
C THR A 40 -6.33 2.89 -9.05
N MET A 41 -5.00 2.91 -8.85
CA MET A 41 -4.32 4.07 -8.27
C MET A 41 -4.12 5.21 -9.29
N SER A 42 -4.20 4.92 -10.59
CA SER A 42 -3.90 5.85 -11.70
C SER A 42 -2.53 6.55 -11.56
N ILE A 43 -1.61 5.97 -10.79
CA ILE A 43 -0.27 6.47 -10.52
C ILE A 43 0.70 5.29 -10.45
N ARG A 44 1.98 5.55 -10.78
CA ARG A 44 2.99 4.51 -10.79
C ARG A 44 3.77 4.53 -9.48
N PRO A 45 3.75 3.44 -8.70
CA PRO A 45 4.61 3.31 -7.53
C PRO A 45 6.08 3.22 -7.93
N LEU A 46 6.92 3.95 -7.19
CA LEU A 46 8.38 3.95 -7.35
C LEU A 46 9.06 3.08 -6.30
N ALA A 47 8.72 3.32 -5.03
CA ALA A 47 9.43 2.74 -3.90
C ALA A 47 8.56 2.73 -2.65
N VAL A 48 8.78 1.75 -1.78
CA VAL A 48 8.27 1.78 -0.41
C VAL A 48 9.32 2.45 0.48
N GLN A 49 8.91 3.48 1.21
CA GLN A 49 9.72 4.19 2.18
C GLN A 49 9.15 4.05 3.58
N TYR A 50 10.06 3.88 4.52
CA TYR A 50 9.79 3.92 5.95
C TYR A 50 10.33 5.25 6.47
N PHE A 51 9.44 6.14 6.91
CA PHE A 51 9.87 7.38 7.53
C PHE A 51 10.23 7.10 8.99
N PRO A 52 11.43 7.47 9.49
CA PRO A 52 11.88 7.14 10.84
C PRO A 52 10.94 7.61 11.95
N TYR A 53 10.19 8.68 11.69
CA TYR A 53 9.25 9.29 12.64
C TYR A 53 7.81 8.80 12.48
N GLU A 54 7.51 8.06 11.42
CA GLU A 54 6.19 7.49 11.20
C GLU A 54 6.21 5.99 11.50
N LYS A 55 5.20 5.51 12.24
CA LYS A 55 5.09 4.09 12.59
C LYS A 55 4.58 3.23 11.44
N GLU A 56 4.30 3.84 10.30
CA GLU A 56 3.55 3.25 9.20
C GLU A 56 4.36 3.39 7.90
N PRO A 57 4.41 2.35 7.06
CA PRO A 57 5.08 2.40 5.77
C PRO A 57 4.27 3.18 4.75
N TYR A 58 5.00 3.86 3.86
CA TYR A 58 4.44 4.62 2.77
C TYR A 58 5.00 4.15 1.44
N MET A 59 4.14 4.08 0.44
CA MET A 59 4.50 3.88 -0.94
C MET A 59 4.61 5.24 -1.62
N VAL A 60 5.79 5.56 -2.14
CA VAL A 60 6.00 6.75 -2.96
C VAL A 60 5.60 6.41 -4.38
N CYS A 61 4.67 7.18 -4.92
CA CYS A 61 4.19 7.05 -6.29
C CYS A 61 4.44 8.34 -7.07
N THR A 62 4.72 8.23 -8.36
CA THR A 62 4.76 9.39 -9.26
C THR A 62 3.45 9.50 -10.02
N SER A 63 2.91 10.71 -10.02
CA SER A 63 2.01 11.16 -11.07
C SER A 63 2.75 12.21 -11.91
N LYS A 64 2.28 12.44 -13.14
CA LYS A 64 2.95 13.21 -14.23
C LYS A 64 3.71 14.48 -13.81
N GLU A 65 3.35 15.12 -12.70
CA GLU A 65 3.98 16.35 -12.21
C GLU A 65 4.23 16.37 -10.68
N THR A 66 3.92 15.30 -9.94
CA THR A 66 4.06 15.32 -8.47
C THR A 66 4.24 13.94 -7.86
N ASN A 67 5.10 13.87 -6.85
CA ASN A 67 5.23 12.69 -5.99
C ASN A 67 4.09 12.67 -4.98
N ARG A 68 3.43 11.53 -4.83
CA ARG A 68 2.40 11.29 -3.82
C ARG A 68 2.82 10.13 -2.95
N THR A 69 2.65 10.28 -1.64
CA THR A 69 2.82 9.19 -0.67
C THR A 69 1.47 8.54 -0.42
N ILE A 70 1.39 7.25 -0.68
CA ILE A 70 0.25 6.39 -0.38
C ILE A 70 0.57 5.64 0.90
N LYS A 71 -0.35 5.63 1.85
CA LYS A 71 -0.17 4.91 3.09
C LYS A 71 -0.42 3.43 2.86
N LEU A 72 0.46 2.57 3.34
CA LEU A 72 0.28 1.13 3.29
C LEU A 72 -0.35 0.65 4.60
N ILE A 73 -1.44 -0.10 4.48
CA ILE A 73 -2.11 -0.72 5.61
C ILE A 73 -1.52 -2.10 5.81
N LYS A 74 -0.87 -2.29 6.95
CA LYS A 74 -0.39 -3.60 7.39
C LYS A 74 -1.47 -4.23 8.28
N THR A 75 -2.00 -5.37 7.88
CA THR A 75 -2.78 -6.17 8.83
C THR A 75 -1.81 -6.59 9.94
N ARG A 76 -2.14 -6.28 11.19
CA ARG A 76 -1.45 -6.94 12.29
C ARG A 76 -1.83 -8.41 12.18
N SER A 77 -0.97 -9.20 11.53
CA SER A 77 -0.90 -10.63 11.81
C SER A 77 -0.68 -10.73 13.31
N HIS A 78 -1.78 -10.94 14.03
CA HIS A 78 -1.80 -11.32 15.41
C HIS A 78 -0.94 -12.57 15.49
N SER A 79 0.33 -12.39 15.85
CA SER A 79 1.14 -13.48 16.34
C SER A 79 0.49 -13.89 17.65
N SER A 80 -0.22 -15.01 17.57
CA SER A 80 -0.96 -15.71 18.61
C SER A 80 -0.24 -15.72 19.96
N VAL A 81 -1.00 -15.53 21.05
CA VAL A 81 -0.98 -16.51 22.14
C VAL A 81 -2.41 -16.61 22.69
N ILE A 82 -3.11 -17.67 22.28
CA ILE A 82 -4.26 -18.19 23.02
C ILE A 82 -3.67 -18.78 24.30
N GLY A 83 -3.68 -18.00 25.39
CA GLY A 83 -3.36 -18.50 26.71
C GLY A 83 -4.48 -19.41 27.18
N ARG A 84 -4.14 -20.69 27.37
CA ARG A 84 -4.97 -21.71 28.02
C ARG A 84 -5.33 -21.33 29.45
#